data_AF-A0A6N2KK54-F1
#
_entry.id   AF-A0A6N2KK54-F1
#
_cell.length_a   1.000
_cell.length_b   1.000
_cell.length_c   1.000
_cell.angle_alpha   90.00
_cell.angle_beta   90.00
_cell.angle_gamma   90.00
#
_symmetry.space_group_name_H-M   'P 1'
#
loop_
_entity.id
_entity.type
_entity.pdbx_description
1 polymer ?
#
loop_
_entity_poly.entity_id
_entity_poly.type
_entity_poly.pdbx_seq_one_letter_code
_entity_poly.pdbx_strand_id
1 'polypeptide(L)'
;MACHYQLHRRRRRVSVALKEGWLCDLHNEKSSSSSSSPIAVYLVITIGLASLMVDFLGLLIDHRAPTTLFNANWRVSLVLSVVFAFVLCSLFFGGLKQIRKWLKKQSVITSFFLPELLTAEAFTGTYGINYGRIADNIPSPDEVVTLLRAAKIRNVRIYDADHSVLEAFSGTGLQLVVGLPNGYLKDMSANASHAMSWVKENVQAFHPKTSICGIAVGNEVLGGDDYELWEALLGAVKNVYKALSKLGLADAVQITTSHSQAVFANSYPPSSCIFEKNAAQYMKPLLEFFSQIGSPFCLNAYPFLAYMYNPENIDINYALFEKTKGIYDMKTNLHYDNMLDAQIDAAYAALEDAGFKKMEVIVTETGWASRGDDNEAAATVSNARTYNYNLRKRLAKKKGTPLRPKMVVKAYIFAVFNENLKSGQTSERNFGLFKPDGSISYDIGFHGLKSSSADSSLLSMKAVQAQVSAMPGLRFLEFVLQYEMESVHEKHRSVSKFSKVIADGNKIFQTN
;
A
#
# COMPACT_ATOMS: atom_id res chain seq x y z
N MET A 1 -8.77 38.10 -47.07
CA MET A 1 -10.16 37.62 -47.29
C MET A 1 -10.48 37.21 -48.73
N ALA A 2 -9.92 37.82 -49.79
CA ALA A 2 -10.20 37.42 -51.18
C ALA A 2 -9.63 36.04 -51.60
N CYS A 3 -8.55 35.56 -50.97
CA CYS A 3 -7.97 34.24 -51.27
C CYS A 3 -8.79 33.07 -50.66
N HIS A 4 -9.51 33.32 -49.57
CA HIS A 4 -10.32 32.29 -48.89
C HIS A 4 -11.68 32.07 -49.58
N TYR A 5 -12.21 33.10 -50.25
CA TYR A 5 -13.48 33.02 -50.99
C TYR A 5 -13.35 32.22 -52.31
N GLN A 6 -12.18 32.25 -52.95
CA GLN A 6 -11.89 31.47 -54.17
C GLN A 6 -11.77 29.96 -53.89
N LEU A 7 -11.19 29.57 -52.76
CA LEU A 7 -11.06 28.17 -52.32
C LEU A 7 -12.40 27.55 -51.91
N HIS A 8 -13.28 28.32 -51.25
CA HIS A 8 -14.62 27.86 -50.88
C HIS A 8 -15.55 27.65 -52.10
N ARG A 9 -15.38 28.46 -53.15
CA ARG A 9 -16.17 28.35 -54.40
C ARG A 9 -15.70 27.17 -55.27
N ARG A 10 -14.40 26.82 -55.26
CA ARG A 10 -13.87 25.61 -55.92
C ARG A 10 -14.30 24.32 -55.21
N ARG A 11 -14.30 24.28 -53.87
CA ARG A 11 -14.78 23.11 -53.10
C ARG A 11 -16.29 22.84 -53.27
N ARG A 12 -17.12 23.88 -53.33
CA ARG A 12 -18.56 23.71 -53.62
C ARG A 12 -18.83 23.25 -55.06
N ARG A 13 -18.07 23.71 -56.07
CA ARG A 13 -18.24 23.22 -57.46
C ARG A 13 -17.86 21.75 -57.63
N VAL A 14 -16.80 21.28 -56.95
CA VAL A 14 -16.41 19.85 -56.99
C VAL A 14 -17.44 18.98 -56.27
N SER A 15 -17.99 19.44 -55.14
CA SER A 15 -19.02 18.70 -54.40
C SER A 15 -20.39 18.66 -55.09
N VAL A 16 -20.76 19.70 -55.85
CA VAL A 16 -21.99 19.71 -56.67
C VAL A 16 -21.81 18.93 -57.97
N ALA A 17 -20.64 19.03 -58.65
CA ALA A 17 -20.36 18.23 -59.85
C ALA A 17 -20.30 16.71 -59.57
N LEU A 18 -19.83 16.30 -58.38
CA LEU A 18 -19.88 14.91 -57.93
C LEU A 18 -21.29 14.46 -57.52
N LYS A 19 -22.16 15.39 -57.10
CA LYS A 19 -23.56 15.09 -56.77
C LYS A 19 -24.46 14.99 -58.00
N GLU A 20 -24.25 15.84 -59.00
CA GLU A 20 -25.10 15.86 -60.21
C GLU A 20 -24.62 14.91 -61.31
N GLY A 21 -23.32 14.61 -61.40
CA GLY A 21 -22.80 13.59 -62.32
C GLY A 21 -23.23 12.16 -61.95
N TRP A 22 -23.33 11.84 -60.66
CA TRP A 22 -23.70 10.50 -60.18
C TRP A 22 -25.21 10.24 -60.16
N LEU A 23 -26.05 11.28 -60.13
CA LEU A 23 -27.50 11.14 -60.18
C LEU A 23 -28.04 10.90 -61.60
N CYS A 24 -27.27 11.25 -62.65
CA CYS A 24 -27.63 10.92 -64.03
C CYS A 24 -27.33 9.47 -64.39
N ASP A 25 -26.29 8.86 -63.82
CA ASP A 25 -25.93 7.46 -64.11
C ASP A 25 -26.86 6.45 -63.41
N LEU A 26 -27.51 6.84 -62.31
CA LEU A 26 -28.48 6.01 -61.59
C LEU A 26 -29.88 5.93 -62.24
N HIS A 27 -30.14 6.72 -63.30
CA HIS A 27 -31.42 6.68 -64.01
C HIS A 27 -31.38 5.90 -65.35
N ASN A 28 -30.20 5.48 -65.81
CA ASN A 28 -30.06 4.78 -67.10
C ASN A 28 -29.75 3.28 -67.00
N GLU A 29 -29.61 2.70 -65.80
CA GLU A 29 -29.55 1.25 -65.62
C GLU A 29 -30.93 0.68 -65.26
N LYS A 30 -31.86 0.73 -66.23
CA LYS A 30 -33.05 -0.12 -66.27
C LYS A 30 -32.97 -1.04 -67.49
N SER A 31 -32.04 -2.00 -67.47
CA SER A 31 -32.23 -3.29 -68.13
C SER A 31 -31.08 -4.25 -67.82
N SER A 32 -31.45 -5.49 -67.49
CA SER A 32 -30.62 -6.69 -67.36
C SER A 32 -30.01 -6.99 -65.98
N SER A 33 -30.67 -7.95 -65.32
CA SER A 33 -30.18 -8.94 -64.35
C SER A 33 -28.70 -8.91 -63.92
N SER A 34 -28.44 -8.66 -62.64
CA SER A 34 -27.79 -9.61 -61.69
C SER A 34 -27.41 -8.91 -60.37
N SER A 35 -27.59 -9.66 -59.27
CA SER A 35 -27.09 -9.44 -57.89
C SER A 35 -26.36 -8.12 -57.55
N SER A 36 -27.02 -7.25 -56.79
CA SER A 36 -26.35 -6.17 -56.05
C SER A 36 -25.42 -6.80 -55.00
N SER A 37 -24.11 -6.74 -55.23
CA SER A 37 -23.11 -7.29 -54.32
C SER A 37 -23.18 -6.60 -52.95
N PRO A 38 -23.17 -7.35 -51.81
CA PRO A 38 -23.12 -6.80 -50.45
C PRO A 38 -21.97 -5.80 -50.23
N ILE A 39 -20.94 -5.88 -51.06
CA ILE A 39 -19.75 -5.03 -51.06
C ILE A 39 -20.11 -3.56 -51.35
N ALA A 40 -21.07 -3.29 -52.25
CA ALA A 40 -21.44 -1.92 -52.61
C ALA A 40 -22.20 -1.20 -51.46
N VAL A 41 -23.07 -1.93 -50.76
CA VAL A 41 -23.80 -1.41 -49.60
C VAL A 41 -22.85 -1.13 -48.43
N TYR A 42 -21.88 -2.03 -48.21
CA TYR A 42 -20.86 -1.85 -47.16
C TYR A 42 -19.90 -0.68 -47.46
N LEU A 43 -19.52 -0.48 -48.72
CA LEU A 43 -18.65 0.63 -49.10
C LEU A 43 -19.30 1.99 -48.85
N VAL A 44 -20.61 2.11 -49.14
CA VAL A 44 -21.40 3.33 -48.90
C VAL A 44 -21.51 3.64 -47.40
N ILE A 45 -21.74 2.62 -46.55
CA ILE A 45 -21.81 2.79 -45.10
C ILE A 45 -20.44 3.19 -44.53
N THR A 46 -19.36 2.58 -45.01
CA THR A 46 -18.00 2.84 -44.53
C THR A 46 -17.52 4.25 -44.89
N ILE A 47 -17.83 4.72 -46.10
CA ILE A 47 -17.53 6.09 -46.54
C ILE A 47 -18.37 7.11 -45.76
N GLY A 48 -19.65 6.81 -45.49
CA GLY A 48 -20.51 7.64 -44.65
C GLY A 48 -20.00 7.82 -43.22
N LEU A 49 -19.53 6.73 -42.60
CA LEU A 49 -18.95 6.75 -41.25
C LEU A 49 -17.59 7.47 -41.20
N ALA A 50 -16.77 7.34 -42.25
CA ALA A 50 -15.50 8.05 -42.35
C ALA A 50 -15.71 9.57 -42.51
N SER A 51 -16.71 10.00 -43.27
CA SER A 51 -17.09 11.42 -43.36
C SER A 51 -17.58 11.99 -42.02
N LEU A 52 -18.42 11.25 -41.29
CA LEU A 52 -18.86 11.62 -39.94
C LEU A 52 -17.69 11.75 -38.95
N MET A 53 -16.68 10.88 -39.06
CA MET A 53 -15.46 10.96 -38.24
C MET A 53 -14.63 12.22 -38.54
N VAL A 54 -14.50 12.61 -39.81
CA VAL A 54 -13.74 13.81 -40.21
C VAL A 54 -14.44 15.09 -39.76
N ASP A 55 -15.77 15.15 -39.87
CA ASP A 55 -16.57 16.28 -39.37
C ASP A 55 -16.50 16.37 -37.83
N PHE A 56 -16.45 15.23 -37.13
CA PHE A 56 -16.32 15.17 -35.67
C PHE A 56 -14.91 15.53 -35.17
N LEU A 57 -13.86 15.15 -35.91
CA LEU A 57 -12.50 15.62 -35.65
C LEU A 57 -12.35 17.13 -35.91
N GLY A 58 -13.10 17.68 -36.88
CA GLY A 58 -13.21 19.12 -37.08
C GLY A 58 -13.80 19.85 -35.87
N LEU A 59 -14.81 19.26 -35.21
CA LEU A 59 -15.41 19.78 -33.97
C LEU A 59 -14.49 19.68 -32.74
N LEU A 60 -13.58 18.71 -32.71
CA LEU A 60 -12.57 18.57 -31.65
C LEU A 60 -11.41 19.57 -31.76
N ILE A 61 -11.17 20.12 -32.96
CA ILE A 61 -10.10 21.11 -33.22
C ILE A 61 -10.62 22.54 -33.04
N ASP A 62 -11.94 22.76 -33.06
CA ASP A 62 -12.53 24.08 -32.82
C ASP A 62 -12.72 24.33 -31.31
N HIS A 63 -11.95 25.27 -30.76
CA HIS A 63 -11.75 25.51 -29.32
C HIS A 63 -12.95 26.16 -28.58
N ARG A 64 -14.20 25.80 -28.91
CA ARG A 64 -15.41 26.45 -28.37
C ARG A 64 -16.54 25.53 -27.86
N ALA A 65 -16.24 24.32 -27.37
CA ALA A 65 -17.23 23.48 -26.68
C ALA A 65 -17.01 23.45 -25.13
N PRO A 66 -18.06 23.59 -24.29
CA PRO A 66 -17.93 23.64 -22.84
C PRO A 66 -17.60 22.27 -22.21
N THR A 67 -16.70 22.27 -21.23
CA THR A 67 -16.06 21.11 -20.59
C THR A 67 -16.91 20.38 -19.53
N THR A 68 -18.24 20.33 -19.66
CA THR A 68 -19.13 19.74 -18.62
C THR A 68 -19.89 18.48 -19.05
N LEU A 69 -19.52 17.81 -20.14
CA LEU A 69 -20.29 16.70 -20.72
C LEU A 69 -19.52 15.39 -20.98
N PHE A 70 -18.42 15.13 -20.27
CA PHE A 70 -17.58 13.97 -20.57
C PHE A 70 -17.31 13.09 -19.34
N ASN A 71 -18.17 12.08 -19.15
CA ASN A 71 -18.07 11.06 -18.09
C ASN A 71 -17.23 9.85 -18.58
N ALA A 72 -16.41 9.23 -17.73
CA ALA A 72 -15.38 8.23 -18.10
C ALA A 72 -15.84 7.06 -19.01
N ASN A 73 -17.14 6.72 -19.01
CA ASN A 73 -17.73 5.66 -19.84
C ASN A 73 -17.65 5.90 -21.37
N TRP A 74 -17.60 7.15 -21.85
CA TRP A 74 -17.59 7.41 -23.30
C TRP A 74 -16.24 7.07 -23.95
N ARG A 75 -15.14 7.27 -23.22
CA ARG A 75 -13.78 6.94 -23.70
C ARG A 75 -13.60 5.44 -23.89
N VAL A 76 -14.23 4.64 -23.01
CA VAL A 76 -14.22 3.17 -23.10
C VAL A 76 -15.01 2.69 -24.33
N SER A 77 -16.19 3.27 -24.60
CA SER A 77 -16.97 2.95 -25.81
C SER A 77 -16.24 3.29 -27.12
N LEU A 78 -15.52 4.42 -27.15
CA LEU A 78 -14.76 4.83 -28.33
C LEU A 78 -13.57 3.88 -28.59
N VAL A 79 -12.84 3.50 -27.55
CA VAL A 79 -11.70 2.57 -27.68
C VAL A 79 -12.18 1.19 -28.12
N LEU A 80 -13.28 0.68 -27.56
CA LEU A 80 -13.86 -0.60 -27.96
C LEU A 80 -14.31 -0.60 -29.42
N SER A 81 -14.91 0.49 -29.89
CA SER A 81 -15.37 0.63 -31.28
C SER A 81 -14.21 0.66 -32.28
N VAL A 82 -13.11 1.34 -31.94
CA VAL A 82 -11.89 1.39 -32.77
C VAL A 82 -11.19 0.03 -32.80
N VAL A 83 -11.10 -0.67 -31.67
CA VAL A 83 -10.53 -2.03 -31.62
C VAL A 83 -11.37 -3.02 -32.43
N PHE A 84 -12.70 -2.95 -32.34
CA PHE A 84 -13.60 -3.81 -33.10
C PHE A 84 -13.49 -3.57 -34.61
N ALA A 85 -13.41 -2.31 -35.03
CA ALA A 85 -13.18 -1.94 -36.43
C ALA A 85 -11.81 -2.45 -36.95
N PHE A 86 -10.77 -2.41 -36.12
CA PHE A 86 -9.43 -2.87 -36.49
C PHE A 86 -9.35 -4.40 -36.63
N VAL A 87 -10.03 -5.14 -35.77
CA VAL A 87 -10.13 -6.61 -35.83
C VAL A 87 -10.89 -7.05 -37.08
N LEU A 88 -12.02 -6.40 -37.38
CA LEU A 88 -12.79 -6.68 -38.61
C LEU A 88 -11.98 -6.39 -39.88
N CYS A 89 -11.22 -5.29 -39.89
CA CYS A 89 -10.36 -4.93 -41.03
C CYS A 89 -9.20 -5.95 -41.21
N SER A 90 -8.65 -6.44 -40.09
CA SER A 90 -7.56 -7.43 -40.11
C SER A 90 -8.00 -8.82 -40.58
N LEU A 91 -9.24 -9.20 -40.28
CA LEU A 91 -9.85 -10.47 -40.74
C LEU A 91 -10.18 -10.45 -42.24
N PHE A 92 -10.42 -9.27 -42.83
CA PHE A 92 -10.79 -9.12 -44.24
C PHE A 92 -9.59 -9.03 -45.20
N PHE A 93 -8.46 -8.45 -44.75
CA PHE A 93 -7.29 -8.23 -45.62
C PHE A 93 -6.14 -9.24 -45.44
N GLY A 94 -6.17 -10.09 -44.41
CA GLY A 94 -5.10 -11.05 -44.11
C GLY A 94 -5.49 -12.51 -44.34
N GLY A 95 -4.98 -13.13 -45.41
CA GLY A 95 -5.16 -14.57 -45.64
C GLY A 95 -4.71 -15.43 -44.44
N LEU A 96 -5.49 -16.46 -44.10
CA LEU A 96 -5.40 -17.30 -42.88
C LEU A 96 -4.00 -17.82 -42.49
N LYS A 97 -3.02 -17.82 -43.40
CA LYS A 97 -1.63 -18.24 -43.12
C LYS A 97 -0.79 -17.19 -42.40
N GLN A 98 -1.06 -15.88 -42.56
CA GLN A 98 -0.35 -14.84 -41.83
C GLN A 98 -0.87 -14.66 -40.39
N ILE A 99 -2.17 -14.92 -40.17
CA ILE A 99 -2.81 -14.86 -38.85
C ILE A 99 -2.20 -15.86 -37.88
N ARG A 100 -1.91 -17.10 -38.31
CA ARG A 100 -1.22 -18.11 -37.47
C ARG A 100 0.22 -17.74 -37.10
N LYS A 101 0.91 -17.01 -37.98
CA LYS A 101 2.30 -16.56 -37.76
C LYS A 101 2.36 -15.29 -36.88
N TRP A 102 1.33 -14.45 -36.95
CA TRP A 102 1.14 -13.27 -36.11
C TRP A 102 0.65 -13.64 -34.70
N LEU A 103 -0.34 -14.54 -34.55
CA LEU A 103 -0.82 -15.05 -33.25
C LEU A 103 0.30 -15.70 -32.42
N LYS A 104 1.24 -16.41 -33.06
CA LYS A 104 2.43 -16.96 -32.37
C LYS A 104 3.45 -15.90 -31.97
N LYS A 105 3.48 -14.74 -32.65
CA LYS A 105 4.39 -13.63 -32.38
C LYS A 105 3.83 -12.62 -31.36
N GLN A 106 2.55 -12.76 -31.00
CA GLN A 106 1.82 -11.80 -30.17
C GLN A 106 1.44 -12.30 -28.78
N SER A 107 1.88 -13.51 -28.41
CA SER A 107 1.92 -13.96 -27.01
C SER A 107 2.77 -13.07 -26.09
N VAL A 108 3.33 -11.98 -26.61
CA VAL A 108 4.16 -11.01 -25.90
C VAL A 108 3.51 -9.61 -25.81
N ILE A 109 2.42 -9.29 -26.54
CA ILE A 109 1.89 -7.89 -26.59
C ILE A 109 0.35 -7.81 -26.54
N THR A 110 -0.29 -8.60 -25.68
CA THR A 110 -1.68 -8.35 -25.25
C THR A 110 -1.74 -8.21 -23.74
N SER A 111 -1.03 -7.21 -23.22
CA SER A 111 -1.34 -6.59 -21.94
C SER A 111 -2.19 -5.35 -22.23
N PHE A 112 -3.41 -5.57 -22.73
CA PHE A 112 -4.39 -4.50 -22.77
C PHE A 112 -4.82 -4.24 -21.33
N PHE A 113 -4.57 -3.01 -20.88
CA PHE A 113 -5.05 -2.46 -19.62
C PHE A 113 -6.55 -2.75 -19.49
N LEU A 114 -6.91 -3.82 -18.76
CA LEU A 114 -8.10 -3.71 -17.93
C LEU A 114 -7.88 -2.47 -17.06
N PRO A 115 -8.88 -1.60 -16.85
CA PRO A 115 -8.84 -0.79 -15.65
C PRO A 115 -8.77 -1.83 -14.54
N GLU A 116 -7.60 -1.95 -13.93
CA GLU A 116 -7.45 -2.58 -12.63
C GLU A 116 -8.51 -1.88 -11.80
N LEU A 117 -9.60 -2.60 -11.49
CA LEU A 117 -10.53 -2.16 -10.48
C LEU A 117 -9.60 -1.82 -9.32
N LEU A 118 -9.49 -0.55 -8.96
CA LEU A 118 -8.70 -0.09 -7.83
C LEU A 118 -9.37 -0.70 -6.61
N THR A 119 -9.17 -1.99 -6.37
CA THR A 119 -9.27 -2.58 -5.04
C THR A 119 -8.25 -1.79 -4.26
N ALA A 120 -8.71 -1.02 -3.29
CA ALA A 120 -7.81 -0.31 -2.41
C ALA A 120 -6.79 -1.31 -1.90
N GLU A 121 -5.50 -1.12 -2.22
CA GLU A 121 -4.45 -1.83 -1.51
C GLU A 121 -4.48 -1.30 -0.08
N ALA A 122 -5.25 -1.96 0.79
CA ALA A 122 -5.42 -1.59 2.19
C ALA A 122 -4.08 -1.51 2.96
N PHE A 123 -3.02 -2.06 2.36
CA PHE A 123 -1.67 -2.04 2.88
C PHE A 123 -0.67 -1.76 1.75
N THR A 124 -0.05 -0.57 1.75
CA THR A 124 1.01 -0.21 0.80
C THR A 124 2.35 -0.80 1.23
N GLY A 125 2.91 -1.72 0.44
CA GLY A 125 4.18 -2.37 0.78
C GLY A 125 4.04 -3.42 1.89
N THR A 126 4.94 -3.42 2.87
CA THR A 126 5.02 -4.49 3.89
C THR A 126 5.17 -3.98 5.33
N TYR A 127 5.41 -2.68 5.51
CA TYR A 127 5.69 -2.06 6.80
C TYR A 127 4.61 -1.04 7.17
N GLY A 128 4.00 -1.19 8.35
CA GLY A 128 3.10 -0.24 8.99
C GLY A 128 3.50 0.01 10.43
N ILE A 129 2.83 0.96 11.10
CA ILE A 129 3.09 1.25 12.51
C ILE A 129 1.79 1.51 13.28
N ASN A 130 1.75 1.07 14.53
CA ASN A 130 0.64 1.33 15.44
C ASN A 130 0.87 2.67 16.16
N TYR A 131 -0.05 3.60 15.98
CA TYR A 131 -0.07 4.89 16.68
C TYR A 131 -0.96 4.78 17.91
N GLY A 132 -0.43 4.14 18.95
CA GLY A 132 -0.99 4.12 20.30
C GLY A 132 -0.88 5.49 20.97
N ARG A 133 -1.89 5.83 21.76
CA ARG A 133 -2.04 7.14 22.41
C ARG A 133 -2.50 7.04 23.87
N ILE A 134 -2.24 5.92 24.55
CA ILE A 134 -2.44 5.82 26.00
C ILE A 134 -1.25 6.52 26.69
N ALA A 135 -1.18 7.84 26.48
CA ALA A 135 -0.10 8.71 26.90
C ALA A 135 -0.57 10.17 27.01
N ASP A 136 0.10 10.98 27.84
CA ASP A 136 -0.18 12.41 28.02
C ASP A 136 1.02 13.31 27.63
N ASN A 137 2.10 12.72 27.13
CA ASN A 137 3.37 13.41 26.89
C ASN A 137 3.89 13.30 25.44
N ILE A 138 3.08 12.77 24.52
CA ILE A 138 3.45 12.56 23.11
C ILE A 138 3.11 13.76 22.23
N PRO A 139 3.72 13.91 21.04
CA PRO A 139 3.48 15.03 20.12
C PRO A 139 2.03 15.08 19.61
N SER A 140 1.63 16.24 19.09
CA SER A 140 0.30 16.41 18.50
C SER A 140 0.12 15.53 17.25
N PRO A 141 -1.12 15.20 16.84
CA PRO A 141 -1.36 14.42 15.63
C PRO A 141 -0.69 14.98 14.37
N ASP A 142 -0.62 16.32 14.21
CA ASP A 142 0.07 16.98 13.09
C ASP A 142 1.59 16.75 13.10
N GLU A 143 2.20 16.82 14.29
CA GLU A 143 3.62 16.53 14.47
C GLU A 143 3.91 15.06 14.20
N VAL A 144 3.00 14.15 14.59
CA VAL A 144 3.10 12.73 14.31
C VAL A 144 2.99 12.45 12.80
N VAL A 145 2.08 13.09 12.09
CA VAL A 145 2.00 12.99 10.62
C VAL A 145 3.33 13.42 9.99
N THR A 146 3.89 14.53 10.45
CA THR A 146 5.19 15.04 9.97
C THR A 146 6.30 14.01 10.21
N LEU A 147 6.35 13.43 11.41
CA LEU A 147 7.29 12.39 11.79
C LEU A 147 7.16 11.16 10.88
N LEU A 148 5.94 10.63 10.71
CA LEU A 148 5.69 9.41 9.94
C LEU A 148 6.04 9.58 8.46
N ARG A 149 5.73 10.76 7.88
CA ARG A 149 6.14 11.09 6.51
C ARG A 149 7.65 11.19 6.37
N ALA A 150 8.34 11.81 7.33
CA ALA A 150 9.81 11.87 7.35
C ALA A 150 10.44 10.48 7.46
N ALA A 151 9.84 9.59 8.27
CA ALA A 151 10.22 8.19 8.41
C ALA A 151 9.84 7.32 7.19
N LYS A 152 9.11 7.88 6.21
CA LYS A 152 8.58 7.18 5.01
C LYS A 152 7.68 5.99 5.36
N ILE A 153 7.00 6.06 6.50
CA ILE A 153 5.99 5.09 6.90
C ILE A 153 4.67 5.49 6.23
N ARG A 154 3.99 4.53 5.59
CA ARG A 154 2.77 4.80 4.82
C ARG A 154 1.50 4.23 5.43
N ASN A 155 1.61 3.14 6.19
CA ASN A 155 0.47 2.46 6.80
C ASN A 155 0.48 2.73 8.29
N VAL A 156 -0.65 3.20 8.81
CA VAL A 156 -0.82 3.56 10.21
C VAL A 156 -2.09 2.92 10.73
N ARG A 157 -2.02 2.37 11.93
CA ARG A 157 -3.17 1.83 12.66
C ARG A 157 -3.37 2.62 13.94
N ILE A 158 -4.60 3.06 14.20
CA ILE A 158 -5.03 3.64 15.48
C ILE A 158 -6.09 2.74 16.12
N TYR A 159 -6.27 2.87 17.43
CA TYR A 159 -7.13 1.98 18.24
C TYR A 159 -8.53 2.55 18.51
N ASP A 160 -8.81 3.72 17.95
CA ASP A 160 -10.07 4.45 18.06
C ASP A 160 -10.38 5.15 16.72
N ALA A 161 -11.29 6.12 16.75
CA ALA A 161 -11.53 7.02 15.64
C ALA A 161 -11.50 8.50 16.09
N ASP A 162 -10.45 8.90 16.82
CA ASP A 162 -10.28 10.27 17.30
C ASP A 162 -10.25 11.28 16.14
N HIS A 163 -11.17 12.25 16.14
CA HIS A 163 -11.34 13.21 15.04
C HIS A 163 -10.14 14.13 14.85
N SER A 164 -9.40 14.50 15.91
CA SER A 164 -8.20 15.32 15.76
C SER A 164 -7.13 14.60 14.92
N VAL A 165 -7.08 13.27 15.02
CA VAL A 165 -6.15 12.46 14.23
C VAL A 165 -6.65 12.26 12.81
N LEU A 166 -7.95 12.03 12.65
CA LEU A 166 -8.56 11.94 11.31
C LEU A 166 -8.36 13.25 10.52
N GLU A 167 -8.47 14.40 11.18
CA GLU A 167 -8.21 15.72 10.62
C GLU A 167 -6.73 15.91 10.26
N ALA A 168 -5.82 15.62 11.18
CA ALA A 168 -4.38 15.75 10.93
C ALA A 168 -3.90 14.86 9.77
N PHE A 169 -4.49 13.68 9.60
CA PHE A 169 -4.17 12.75 8.51
C PHE A 169 -4.77 13.16 7.15
N SER A 170 -5.66 14.15 7.12
CA SER A 170 -6.35 14.61 5.91
C SER A 170 -5.38 15.16 4.86
N GLY A 171 -5.46 14.64 3.64
CA GLY A 171 -4.64 15.06 2.51
C GLY A 171 -3.17 14.63 2.57
N THR A 172 -2.77 13.83 3.57
CA THR A 172 -1.36 13.44 3.77
C THR A 172 -0.93 12.27 2.89
N GLY A 173 -1.89 11.46 2.42
CA GLY A 173 -1.67 10.22 1.69
C GLY A 173 -1.20 9.04 2.56
N LEU A 174 -1.17 9.18 3.88
CA LEU A 174 -0.96 8.07 4.81
C LEU A 174 -2.23 7.20 4.85
N GLN A 175 -2.08 5.89 4.66
CA GLN A 175 -3.15 4.91 4.78
C GLN A 175 -3.44 4.67 6.26
N LEU A 176 -4.70 4.84 6.66
CA LEU A 176 -5.13 4.77 8.05
C LEU A 176 -6.15 3.65 8.27
N VAL A 177 -5.83 2.74 9.17
CA VAL A 177 -6.80 1.81 9.78
C VAL A 177 -7.28 2.41 11.09
N VAL A 178 -8.58 2.64 11.21
CA VAL A 178 -9.22 3.13 12.43
C VAL A 178 -9.73 1.97 13.29
N GLY A 179 -9.80 2.15 14.60
CA GLY A 179 -10.30 1.15 15.53
C GLY A 179 -11.73 1.44 15.96
N LEU A 180 -12.56 0.41 16.03
CA LEU A 180 -13.80 0.44 16.81
C LEU A 180 -13.52 -0.25 18.15
N PRO A 181 -13.44 0.50 19.27
CA PRO A 181 -13.04 -0.07 20.56
C PRO A 181 -13.99 -1.16 21.06
N ASN A 182 -13.47 -2.10 21.84
CA ASN A 182 -14.23 -3.25 22.36
C ASN A 182 -15.52 -2.85 23.08
N GLY A 183 -15.53 -1.71 23.79
CA GLY A 183 -16.71 -1.20 24.50
C GLY A 183 -17.92 -0.91 23.61
N TYR A 184 -17.73 -0.72 22.29
CA TYR A 184 -18.83 -0.49 21.35
C TYR A 184 -19.43 -1.79 20.81
N LEU A 185 -18.79 -2.96 20.97
CA LEU A 185 -19.18 -4.18 20.26
C LEU A 185 -20.62 -4.62 20.56
N LYS A 186 -21.02 -4.61 21.84
CA LYS A 186 -22.39 -5.02 22.26
C LYS A 186 -23.44 -4.14 21.60
N ASP A 187 -23.24 -2.82 21.66
CA ASP A 187 -24.16 -1.83 21.11
C ASP A 187 -24.24 -1.92 19.56
N MET A 188 -23.09 -2.01 18.90
CA MET A 188 -23.00 -2.14 17.44
C MET A 188 -23.61 -3.44 16.93
N SER A 189 -23.50 -4.52 17.71
CA SER A 189 -24.11 -5.81 17.41
C SER A 189 -25.63 -5.76 17.54
N ALA A 190 -26.13 -5.18 18.63
CA ALA A 190 -27.56 -5.07 18.90
C ALA A 190 -28.28 -4.07 17.99
N ASN A 191 -27.61 -2.99 17.55
CA ASN A 191 -28.25 -1.89 16.83
C ASN A 191 -27.49 -1.48 15.56
N ALA A 192 -28.02 -1.93 14.41
CA ALA A 192 -27.46 -1.59 13.10
C ALA A 192 -27.51 -0.08 12.77
N SER A 193 -28.41 0.69 13.40
CA SER A 193 -28.45 2.15 13.22
C SER A 193 -27.29 2.84 13.93
N HIS A 194 -26.82 2.31 15.06
CA HIS A 194 -25.63 2.82 15.73
C HIS A 194 -24.36 2.56 14.91
N ALA A 195 -24.25 1.37 14.31
CA ALA A 195 -23.18 1.09 13.34
C ALA A 195 -23.22 2.03 12.13
N MET A 196 -24.42 2.34 11.62
CA MET A 196 -24.59 3.32 10.55
C MET A 196 -24.12 4.71 10.96
N SER A 197 -24.56 5.22 12.11
CA SER A 197 -24.14 6.54 12.61
C SER A 197 -22.64 6.60 12.83
N TRP A 198 -22.06 5.58 13.46
CA TRP A 198 -20.62 5.51 13.70
C TRP A 198 -19.81 5.54 12.41
N VAL A 199 -20.20 4.79 11.38
CA VAL A 199 -19.50 4.82 10.08
C VAL A 199 -19.66 6.18 9.38
N LYS A 200 -20.84 6.81 9.48
CA LYS A 200 -21.03 8.16 8.91
C LYS A 200 -20.13 9.19 9.57
N GLU A 201 -20.12 9.20 10.89
CA GLU A 201 -19.41 10.19 11.71
C GLU A 201 -17.90 10.01 11.63
N ASN A 202 -17.42 8.77 11.65
CA ASN A 202 -15.99 8.48 11.82
C ASN A 202 -15.27 8.07 10.54
N VAL A 203 -16.00 7.71 9.48
CA VAL A 203 -15.40 7.25 8.22
C VAL A 203 -15.86 8.08 7.04
N GLN A 204 -17.18 8.17 6.80
CA GLN A 204 -17.72 8.90 5.66
C GLN A 204 -17.39 10.40 5.72
N ALA A 205 -17.43 11.02 6.91
CA ALA A 205 -17.14 12.44 7.08
C ALA A 205 -15.72 12.84 6.69
N PHE A 206 -14.75 11.92 6.80
CA PHE A 206 -13.32 12.19 6.57
C PHE A 206 -12.82 11.61 5.24
N HIS A 207 -13.45 10.55 4.73
CA HIS A 207 -13.09 9.92 3.46
C HIS A 207 -13.66 10.72 2.25
N PRO A 208 -12.90 10.90 1.14
CA PRO A 208 -11.58 10.33 0.84
C PRO A 208 -10.40 11.24 1.20
N LYS A 209 -10.63 12.41 1.82
CA LYS A 209 -9.53 13.35 2.13
C LYS A 209 -8.52 12.70 3.08
N THR A 210 -9.01 12.08 4.14
CA THR A 210 -8.24 11.15 4.96
C THR A 210 -8.33 9.78 4.31
N SER A 211 -7.18 9.16 4.00
CA SER A 211 -7.12 7.84 3.34
C SER A 211 -7.41 6.72 4.35
N ILE A 212 -8.64 6.67 4.84
CA ILE A 212 -9.11 5.58 5.69
C ILE A 212 -9.27 4.33 4.83
N CYS A 213 -8.40 3.35 5.02
CA CYS A 213 -8.35 2.12 4.23
C CYS A 213 -8.93 0.90 4.96
N GLY A 214 -9.21 1.02 6.25
CA GLY A 214 -9.82 -0.06 7.00
C GLY A 214 -10.38 0.33 8.37
N ILE A 215 -11.22 -0.55 8.90
CA ILE A 215 -11.76 -0.49 10.26
C ILE A 215 -11.41 -1.81 10.95
N ALA A 216 -10.66 -1.74 12.05
CA ALA A 216 -10.44 -2.86 12.96
C ALA A 216 -11.57 -2.87 14.00
N VAL A 217 -12.51 -3.80 13.86
CA VAL A 217 -13.66 -3.97 14.75
C VAL A 217 -13.24 -4.82 15.95
N GLY A 218 -12.98 -4.15 17.07
CA GLY A 218 -12.41 -4.76 18.26
C GLY A 218 -10.92 -5.13 18.13
N ASN A 219 -10.30 -5.40 19.28
CA ASN A 219 -8.92 -5.83 19.42
C ASN A 219 -8.83 -6.92 20.47
N GLU A 220 -8.28 -8.08 20.10
CA GLU A 220 -8.05 -9.24 20.97
C GLU A 220 -9.28 -9.69 21.75
N VAL A 221 -10.46 -9.60 21.10
CA VAL A 221 -11.75 -9.92 21.73
C VAL A 221 -11.83 -11.40 22.07
N LEU A 222 -11.62 -12.27 21.07
CA LEU A 222 -11.57 -13.72 21.27
C LEU A 222 -10.25 -14.09 21.95
N GLY A 223 -10.31 -15.01 22.91
CA GLY A 223 -9.18 -15.40 23.77
C GLY A 223 -9.05 -14.57 25.05
N GLY A 224 -9.87 -13.53 25.25
CA GLY A 224 -10.01 -12.80 26.52
C GLY A 224 -11.15 -13.33 27.40
N ASP A 225 -11.38 -12.71 28.56
CA ASP A 225 -12.29 -13.25 29.59
C ASP A 225 -13.77 -12.81 29.46
N ASP A 226 -14.10 -11.88 28.56
CA ASP A 226 -15.47 -11.36 28.38
C ASP A 226 -16.21 -12.07 27.22
N TYR A 227 -16.89 -13.17 27.56
CA TYR A 227 -17.67 -13.97 26.61
C TYR A 227 -18.84 -13.21 25.97
N GLU A 228 -19.40 -12.18 26.62
CA GLU A 228 -20.45 -11.36 26.01
C GLU A 228 -19.90 -10.54 24.84
N LEU A 229 -18.63 -10.12 24.90
CA LEU A 229 -17.96 -9.50 23.75
C LEU A 229 -17.68 -10.51 22.63
N TRP A 230 -17.39 -11.77 22.96
CA TRP A 230 -17.21 -12.83 21.96
C TRP A 230 -18.50 -13.04 21.15
N GLU A 231 -19.63 -13.11 21.84
CA GLU A 231 -20.97 -13.22 21.24
C GLU A 231 -21.32 -12.00 20.37
N ALA A 232 -20.95 -10.79 20.82
CA ALA A 232 -21.25 -9.56 20.11
C ALA A 232 -20.41 -9.35 18.84
N LEU A 233 -19.18 -9.89 18.78
CA LEU A 233 -18.18 -9.54 17.76
C LEU A 233 -18.69 -9.70 16.33
N LEU A 234 -19.25 -10.86 15.98
CA LEU A 234 -19.70 -11.13 14.62
C LEU A 234 -20.86 -10.19 14.20
N GLY A 235 -21.79 -9.92 15.11
CA GLY A 235 -22.91 -9.03 14.84
C GLY A 235 -22.43 -7.59 14.61
N ALA A 236 -21.49 -7.11 15.43
CA ALA A 236 -20.87 -5.80 15.26
C ALA A 236 -20.15 -5.69 13.90
N VAL A 237 -19.29 -6.66 13.58
CA VAL A 237 -18.58 -6.74 12.30
C VAL A 237 -19.54 -6.68 11.11
N LYS A 238 -20.62 -7.48 11.13
CA LYS A 238 -21.63 -7.50 10.07
C LYS A 238 -22.38 -6.18 9.94
N ASN A 239 -22.75 -5.56 11.06
CA ASN A 239 -23.47 -4.29 11.03
C ASN A 239 -22.60 -3.13 10.52
N VAL A 240 -21.33 -3.07 10.90
CA VAL A 240 -20.36 -2.08 10.38
C VAL A 240 -20.12 -2.30 8.89
N TYR A 241 -19.91 -3.55 8.43
CA TYR A 241 -19.77 -3.86 7.01
C TYR A 241 -21.03 -3.47 6.20
N LYS A 242 -22.22 -3.75 6.73
CA LYS A 242 -23.49 -3.38 6.10
C LYS A 242 -23.65 -1.86 6.00
N ALA A 243 -23.18 -1.11 7.00
CA ALA A 243 -23.14 0.34 6.95
C ALA A 243 -22.21 0.83 5.84
N LEU A 244 -20.97 0.33 5.75
CA LEU A 244 -20.05 0.65 4.66
C LEU A 244 -20.64 0.33 3.29
N SER A 245 -21.24 -0.85 3.13
CA SER A 245 -21.88 -1.27 1.87
C SER A 245 -23.00 -0.31 1.46
N LYS A 246 -23.87 0.07 2.39
CA LYS A 246 -24.96 1.03 2.14
C LYS A 246 -24.47 2.44 1.79
N LEU A 247 -23.29 2.81 2.26
CA LEU A 247 -22.66 4.11 1.99
C LEU A 247 -21.75 4.08 0.75
N GLY A 248 -21.63 2.93 0.08
CA GLY A 248 -20.76 2.76 -1.10
C GLY A 248 -19.26 2.79 -0.78
N LEU A 249 -18.88 2.43 0.45
CA LEU A 249 -17.50 2.48 0.96
C LEU A 249 -16.85 1.10 1.12
N ALA A 250 -17.60 0.01 0.95
CA ALA A 250 -17.11 -1.35 1.21
C ALA A 250 -15.93 -1.78 0.31
N ASP A 251 -15.81 -1.22 -0.90
CA ASP A 251 -14.69 -1.51 -1.81
C ASP A 251 -13.42 -0.73 -1.45
N ALA A 252 -13.55 0.36 -0.67
CA ALA A 252 -12.46 1.25 -0.30
C ALA A 252 -11.95 1.01 1.13
N VAL A 253 -12.82 0.53 2.03
CA VAL A 253 -12.56 0.40 3.46
C VAL A 253 -12.72 -1.06 3.89
N GLN A 254 -11.60 -1.74 4.15
CA GLN A 254 -11.59 -3.13 4.57
C GLN A 254 -12.00 -3.30 6.04
N ILE A 255 -12.87 -4.28 6.33
CA ILE A 255 -13.24 -4.63 7.70
C ILE A 255 -12.33 -5.74 8.20
N THR A 256 -11.74 -5.58 9.38
CA THR A 256 -10.90 -6.61 10.03
C THR A 256 -11.23 -6.71 11.51
N THR A 257 -10.74 -7.74 12.18
CA THR A 257 -10.61 -7.78 13.64
C THR A 257 -9.27 -8.39 13.99
N SER A 258 -8.60 -7.90 15.04
CA SER A 258 -7.26 -8.36 15.41
C SER A 258 -7.34 -9.38 16.54
N HIS A 259 -6.58 -10.47 16.44
CA HIS A 259 -6.57 -11.56 17.39
C HIS A 259 -5.21 -11.68 18.07
N SER A 260 -5.20 -11.97 19.37
CA SER A 260 -3.98 -12.43 20.05
C SER A 260 -3.72 -13.90 19.74
N GLN A 261 -2.56 -14.42 20.14
CA GLN A 261 -2.29 -15.87 20.04
C GLN A 261 -3.10 -16.71 21.03
N ALA A 262 -3.85 -16.11 21.96
CA ALA A 262 -4.71 -16.83 22.90
C ALA A 262 -5.89 -17.54 22.21
N VAL A 263 -6.17 -17.22 20.95
CA VAL A 263 -7.16 -17.95 20.14
C VAL A 263 -6.69 -19.34 19.70
N PHE A 264 -5.42 -19.69 19.91
CA PHE A 264 -4.84 -20.97 19.52
C PHE A 264 -4.75 -21.93 20.71
N ALA A 265 -5.06 -23.21 20.50
CA ALA A 265 -4.87 -24.25 21.51
C ALA A 265 -3.40 -24.61 21.71
N ASN A 266 -2.62 -24.48 20.64
CA ASN A 266 -1.21 -24.83 20.56
C ASN A 266 -0.60 -24.09 19.37
N SER A 267 0.70 -23.82 19.41
CA SER A 267 1.42 -23.14 18.32
C SER A 267 2.78 -23.76 17.99
N TYR A 268 3.12 -24.88 18.65
CA TYR A 268 4.37 -25.60 18.43
C TYR A 268 4.14 -27.12 18.25
N PRO A 269 4.76 -27.77 17.24
CA PRO A 269 5.37 -27.12 16.08
C PRO A 269 4.29 -26.37 15.25
N PRO A 270 4.63 -25.39 14.40
CA PRO A 270 3.64 -24.55 13.72
C PRO A 270 2.50 -25.30 13.03
N SER A 271 2.80 -26.43 12.36
CA SER A 271 1.81 -27.24 11.63
C SER A 271 0.81 -28.01 12.50
N SER A 272 0.98 -28.00 13.82
CA SER A 272 0.02 -28.59 14.76
C SER A 272 -1.07 -27.58 15.15
N CYS A 273 -0.84 -26.28 14.93
CA CYS A 273 -1.67 -25.21 15.45
C CYS A 273 -3.13 -25.33 14.98
N ILE A 274 -4.05 -25.25 15.94
CA ILE A 274 -5.50 -25.19 15.74
C ILE A 274 -6.08 -24.09 16.64
N PHE A 275 -7.28 -23.62 16.31
CA PHE A 275 -8.00 -22.74 17.22
C PHE A 275 -8.39 -23.46 18.50
N GLU A 276 -8.29 -22.77 19.64
CA GLU A 276 -8.82 -23.22 20.93
C GLU A 276 -10.32 -23.52 20.78
N LYS A 277 -10.81 -24.55 21.45
CA LYS A 277 -12.14 -25.12 21.23
C LYS A 277 -13.27 -24.10 21.46
N ASN A 278 -13.18 -23.29 22.50
CA ASN A 278 -14.18 -22.26 22.77
C ASN A 278 -14.04 -21.11 21.77
N ALA A 279 -12.82 -20.65 21.51
CA ALA A 279 -12.57 -19.61 20.51
C ALA A 279 -13.06 -20.03 19.11
N ALA A 280 -12.89 -21.31 18.73
CA ALA A 280 -13.27 -21.85 17.43
C ALA A 280 -14.78 -21.72 17.12
N GLN A 281 -15.64 -21.76 18.15
CA GLN A 281 -17.10 -21.64 18.00
C GLN A 281 -17.49 -20.26 17.45
N TYR A 282 -16.76 -19.21 17.83
CA TYR A 282 -16.97 -17.84 17.39
C TYR A 282 -16.09 -17.48 16.19
N MET A 283 -14.88 -18.04 16.14
CA MET A 283 -13.91 -17.79 15.08
C MET A 283 -14.40 -18.31 13.73
N LYS A 284 -14.91 -19.55 13.63
CA LYS A 284 -15.28 -20.12 12.32
C LYS A 284 -16.38 -19.31 11.59
N PRO A 285 -17.49 -18.90 12.23
CA PRO A 285 -18.47 -18.00 11.61
C PRO A 285 -17.90 -16.64 11.20
N LEU A 286 -16.93 -16.12 11.95
CA LEU A 286 -16.24 -14.86 11.65
C LEU A 286 -15.32 -15.00 10.42
N LEU A 287 -14.54 -16.07 10.35
CA LEU A 287 -13.70 -16.41 9.19
C LEU A 287 -14.54 -16.66 7.94
N GLU A 288 -15.70 -17.32 8.08
CA GLU A 288 -16.65 -17.51 6.97
C GLU A 288 -17.09 -16.15 6.40
N PHE A 289 -17.47 -15.23 7.27
CA PHE A 289 -17.85 -13.88 6.85
C PHE A 289 -16.67 -13.12 6.22
N PHE A 290 -15.49 -13.16 6.81
CA PHE A 290 -14.29 -12.52 6.26
C PHE A 290 -13.88 -13.10 4.91
N SER A 291 -14.00 -14.41 4.71
CA SER A 291 -13.79 -15.06 3.42
C SER A 291 -14.75 -14.52 2.34
N GLN A 292 -16.03 -14.30 2.69
CA GLN A 292 -17.03 -13.75 1.76
C GLN A 292 -16.75 -12.31 1.34
N ILE A 293 -16.17 -11.49 2.23
CA ILE A 293 -15.86 -10.08 1.96
C ILE A 293 -14.40 -9.83 1.55
N GLY A 294 -13.59 -10.89 1.45
CA GLY A 294 -12.17 -10.79 1.07
C GLY A 294 -11.27 -10.17 2.14
N SER A 295 -11.62 -10.30 3.41
CA SER A 295 -10.83 -9.79 4.54
C SER A 295 -9.78 -10.80 5.03
N PRO A 296 -8.60 -10.32 5.48
CA PRO A 296 -7.54 -11.16 6.03
C PRO A 296 -7.87 -11.60 7.47
N PHE A 297 -7.10 -12.59 7.92
CA PHE A 297 -6.94 -12.88 9.34
C PHE A 297 -5.86 -11.96 9.92
N CYS A 298 -6.22 -11.12 10.90
CA CYS A 298 -5.27 -10.21 11.54
C CYS A 298 -4.79 -10.78 12.88
N LEU A 299 -3.47 -10.85 13.05
CA LEU A 299 -2.82 -11.46 14.21
C LEU A 299 -1.88 -10.46 14.89
N ASN A 300 -2.03 -10.33 16.20
CA ASN A 300 -1.04 -9.71 17.08
C ASN A 300 -0.01 -10.79 17.45
N ALA A 301 1.20 -10.67 16.92
CA ALA A 301 2.25 -11.69 17.02
C ALA A 301 3.49 -11.14 17.70
N TYR A 302 3.75 -11.56 18.94
CA TYR A 302 4.85 -11.07 19.75
C TYR A 302 5.83 -12.20 20.10
N PRO A 303 6.95 -12.33 19.35
CA PRO A 303 8.08 -13.15 19.77
C PRO A 303 8.63 -12.76 21.15
N PHE A 304 8.56 -11.47 21.49
CA PHE A 304 8.92 -10.95 22.81
C PHE A 304 8.13 -11.66 23.93
N LEU A 305 6.80 -11.69 23.85
CA LEU A 305 5.95 -12.30 24.88
C LEU A 305 6.15 -13.82 24.96
N ALA A 306 6.29 -14.48 23.81
CA ALA A 306 6.57 -15.92 23.77
C ALA A 306 7.91 -16.25 24.45
N TYR A 307 8.98 -15.50 24.15
CA TYR A 307 10.28 -15.66 24.82
C TYR A 307 10.17 -15.39 26.32
N MET A 308 9.50 -14.30 26.71
CA MET A 308 9.34 -13.93 28.11
C MET A 308 8.58 -14.99 28.93
N TYR A 309 7.63 -15.69 28.31
CA TYR A 309 6.90 -16.78 28.93
C TYR A 309 7.74 -18.05 29.13
N ASN A 310 8.68 -18.33 28.22
CA ASN A 310 9.47 -19.57 28.26
C ASN A 310 10.95 -19.35 27.85
N PRO A 311 11.71 -18.53 28.58
CA PRO A 311 13.07 -18.14 28.20
C PRO A 311 14.08 -19.28 28.31
N GLU A 312 13.77 -20.32 29.09
CA GLU A 312 14.65 -21.50 29.26
C GLU A 312 14.67 -22.41 28.02
N ASN A 313 13.56 -22.44 27.25
CA ASN A 313 13.41 -23.34 26.12
C ASN A 313 13.42 -22.62 24.76
N ILE A 314 13.24 -21.29 24.76
CA ILE A 314 13.26 -20.48 23.55
C ILE A 314 14.61 -19.80 23.42
N ASP A 315 15.34 -20.10 22.35
CA ASP A 315 16.56 -19.36 22.00
C ASP A 315 16.21 -17.90 21.69
N ILE A 316 16.80 -16.95 22.42
CA ILE A 316 16.57 -15.52 22.19
C ILE A 316 16.95 -15.11 20.76
N ASN A 317 17.96 -15.75 20.15
CA ASN A 317 18.37 -15.43 18.79
C ASN A 317 17.27 -15.79 17.78
N TYR A 318 16.53 -16.87 18.03
CA TYR A 318 15.37 -17.27 17.23
C TYR A 318 14.24 -16.23 17.32
N ALA A 319 14.03 -15.63 18.50
CA ALA A 319 13.05 -14.56 18.68
C ALA A 319 13.51 -13.22 18.07
N LEU A 320 14.82 -12.98 17.98
CA LEU A 320 15.43 -11.73 17.50
C LEU A 320 15.83 -11.72 16.02
N PHE A 321 15.50 -12.77 15.25
CA PHE A 321 15.96 -12.99 13.86
C PHE A 321 17.49 -13.05 13.71
N GLU A 322 18.20 -13.40 14.78
CA GLU A 322 19.64 -13.58 14.80
C GLU A 322 20.01 -15.01 14.41
N LYS A 323 21.31 -15.27 14.21
CA LYS A 323 21.78 -16.61 13.84
C LYS A 323 21.43 -17.63 14.93
N THR A 324 20.61 -18.61 14.58
CA THR A 324 20.13 -19.67 15.48
C THR A 324 20.13 -21.02 14.75
N LYS A 325 19.94 -22.12 15.51
CA LYS A 325 19.58 -23.42 14.93
C LYS A 325 18.13 -23.43 14.39
N GLY A 326 17.29 -22.48 14.82
CA GLY A 326 15.89 -22.42 14.47
C GLY A 326 15.10 -23.63 14.99
N ILE A 327 13.90 -23.83 14.47
CA ILE A 327 13.08 -25.01 14.75
C ILE A 327 12.77 -25.77 13.47
N TYR A 328 12.56 -27.07 13.60
CA TYR A 328 12.21 -27.95 12.49
C TYR A 328 10.85 -28.58 12.74
N ASP A 329 9.92 -28.38 11.80
CA ASP A 329 8.59 -28.94 11.84
C ASP A 329 8.58 -30.28 11.07
N MET A 330 8.53 -31.39 11.80
CA MET A 330 8.61 -32.74 11.22
C MET A 330 7.43 -33.10 10.32
N LYS A 331 6.24 -32.55 10.57
CA LYS A 331 5.03 -32.87 9.78
C LYS A 331 5.08 -32.21 8.41
N THR A 332 5.60 -30.99 8.33
CA THR A 332 5.70 -30.23 7.07
C THR A 332 7.09 -30.28 6.43
N ASN A 333 8.10 -30.81 7.12
CA ASN A 333 9.49 -30.81 6.70
C ASN A 333 10.02 -29.38 6.45
N LEU A 334 9.48 -28.40 7.19
CA LEU A 334 9.85 -26.98 7.09
C LEU A 334 10.80 -26.60 8.22
N HIS A 335 11.76 -25.76 7.90
CA HIS A 335 12.67 -25.15 8.86
C HIS A 335 12.35 -23.67 9.02
N TYR A 336 12.31 -23.22 10.27
CA TYR A 336 12.04 -21.83 10.64
C TYR A 336 13.27 -21.26 11.31
N ASP A 337 13.89 -20.27 10.68
CA ASP A 337 15.07 -19.57 11.19
C ASP A 337 14.71 -18.42 12.16
N ASN A 338 13.44 -18.04 12.23
CA ASN A 338 12.93 -17.00 13.12
C ASN A 338 11.52 -17.29 13.64
N MET A 339 11.22 -16.80 14.85
CA MET A 339 9.97 -17.06 15.54
C MET A 339 8.75 -16.41 14.89
N LEU A 340 8.89 -15.21 14.33
CA LEU A 340 7.73 -14.52 13.74
C LEU A 340 7.17 -15.31 12.55
N ASP A 341 8.03 -15.83 11.68
CA ASP A 341 7.59 -16.67 10.56
C ASP A 341 6.88 -17.95 11.04
N ALA A 342 7.36 -18.55 12.14
CA ALA A 342 6.70 -19.69 12.76
C ALA A 342 5.33 -19.35 13.40
N GLN A 343 5.20 -18.18 14.04
CA GLN A 343 3.93 -17.71 14.60
C GLN A 343 2.90 -17.42 13.49
N ILE A 344 3.34 -16.85 12.37
CA ILE A 344 2.48 -16.63 11.20
C ILE A 344 2.05 -17.97 10.58
N ASP A 345 2.96 -18.93 10.44
CA ASP A 345 2.63 -20.24 9.87
C ASP A 345 1.80 -21.12 10.80
N ALA A 346 1.89 -20.92 12.12
CA ALA A 346 0.95 -21.49 13.08
C ALA A 346 -0.48 -20.96 12.81
N ALA A 347 -0.65 -19.66 12.58
CA ALA A 347 -1.94 -19.10 12.20
C ALA A 347 -2.45 -19.67 10.86
N TYR A 348 -1.58 -19.79 9.86
CA TYR A 348 -1.95 -20.45 8.59
C TYR A 348 -2.37 -21.91 8.78
N ALA A 349 -1.72 -22.66 9.68
CA ALA A 349 -2.11 -24.03 10.00
C ALA A 349 -3.50 -24.09 10.67
N ALA A 350 -3.78 -23.19 11.62
CA ALA A 350 -5.11 -23.11 12.25
C ALA A 350 -6.21 -22.73 11.25
N LEU A 351 -5.92 -21.79 10.35
CA LEU A 351 -6.82 -21.43 9.25
C LEU A 351 -7.06 -22.62 8.31
N GLU A 352 -6.02 -23.37 7.97
CA GLU A 352 -6.13 -24.54 7.10
C GLU A 352 -6.95 -25.67 7.75
N ASP A 353 -6.78 -25.93 9.04
CA ASP A 353 -7.62 -26.85 9.83
C ASP A 353 -9.08 -26.39 9.87
N ALA A 354 -9.32 -25.09 10.02
CA ALA A 354 -10.65 -24.50 10.00
C ALA A 354 -11.30 -24.41 8.61
N GLY A 355 -10.57 -24.74 7.52
CA GLY A 355 -11.08 -24.75 6.15
C GLY A 355 -10.76 -23.50 5.30
N PHE A 356 -10.01 -22.52 5.84
CA PHE A 356 -9.74 -21.21 5.25
C PHE A 356 -8.33 -21.10 4.64
N LYS A 357 -7.92 -22.10 3.87
CA LYS A 357 -6.54 -22.27 3.36
C LYS A 357 -5.95 -21.08 2.58
N LYS A 358 -6.81 -20.28 1.95
CA LYS A 358 -6.43 -19.15 1.07
C LYS A 358 -6.44 -17.80 1.78
N MET A 359 -6.92 -17.73 3.02
CA MET A 359 -7.04 -16.47 3.76
C MET A 359 -5.65 -15.94 4.09
N GLU A 360 -5.39 -14.67 3.78
CA GLU A 360 -4.13 -13.98 4.11
C GLU A 360 -4.03 -13.75 5.62
N VAL A 361 -2.81 -13.88 6.16
CA VAL A 361 -2.49 -13.43 7.52
C VAL A 361 -1.75 -12.10 7.44
N ILE A 362 -2.28 -11.08 8.13
CA ILE A 362 -1.60 -9.79 8.35
C ILE A 362 -1.23 -9.67 9.83
N VAL A 363 0.01 -9.32 10.12
CA VAL A 363 0.43 -9.05 11.49
C VAL A 363 0.00 -7.62 11.87
N THR A 364 -0.97 -7.48 12.75
CA THR A 364 -1.51 -6.18 13.17
C THR A 364 -0.77 -5.56 14.33
N GLU A 365 -0.01 -6.36 15.07
CA GLU A 365 0.94 -5.88 16.07
C GLU A 365 2.11 -6.82 16.21
N THR A 366 3.30 -6.25 16.30
CA THR A 366 4.51 -6.96 16.71
C THR A 366 5.56 -5.95 17.14
N GLY A 367 6.34 -6.27 18.15
CA GLY A 367 7.32 -5.35 18.71
C GLY A 367 8.13 -5.99 19.83
N TRP A 368 9.03 -5.21 20.41
CA TRP A 368 9.89 -5.64 21.51
C TRP A 368 10.13 -4.48 22.47
N ALA A 369 9.85 -4.69 23.76
CA ALA A 369 9.98 -3.66 24.77
C ALA A 369 11.45 -3.32 25.06
N SER A 370 11.75 -2.04 25.18
CA SER A 370 13.11 -1.52 25.44
C SER A 370 13.50 -1.47 26.91
N ARG A 371 12.52 -1.64 27.80
CA ARG A 371 12.68 -1.66 29.26
C ARG A 371 11.51 -2.41 29.87
N GLY A 372 11.77 -3.26 30.86
CA GLY A 372 10.74 -3.97 31.62
C GLY A 372 11.02 -4.00 33.11
N ASP A 373 10.22 -4.76 33.84
CA ASP A 373 10.41 -5.07 35.26
C ASP A 373 11.62 -6.01 35.47
N ASP A 374 12.01 -6.27 36.73
CA ASP A 374 13.17 -7.11 37.05
C ASP A 374 13.06 -8.55 36.51
N ASN A 375 11.83 -9.07 36.41
CA ASN A 375 11.52 -10.37 35.81
C ASN A 375 11.41 -10.31 34.27
N GLU A 376 11.60 -9.15 33.65
CA GLU A 376 11.54 -8.91 32.21
C GLU A 376 12.93 -8.66 31.59
N ALA A 377 13.91 -9.47 31.96
CA ALA A 377 15.32 -9.27 31.60
C ALA A 377 15.60 -9.14 30.08
N ALA A 378 14.69 -9.63 29.22
CA ALA A 378 14.83 -9.51 27.76
C ALA A 378 14.40 -8.14 27.22
N ALA A 379 13.65 -7.35 28.00
CA ALA A 379 13.19 -6.01 27.65
C ALA A 379 14.34 -5.00 27.82
N THR A 380 15.23 -4.96 26.82
CA THR A 380 16.39 -4.08 26.79
C THR A 380 16.43 -3.27 25.51
N VAL A 381 17.03 -2.09 25.56
CA VAL A 381 17.24 -1.24 24.37
C VAL A 381 17.97 -1.99 23.26
N SER A 382 18.95 -2.84 23.62
CA SER A 382 19.71 -3.65 22.66
C SER A 382 18.80 -4.64 21.93
N ASN A 383 18.01 -5.43 22.68
CA ASN A 383 17.11 -6.42 22.08
C ASN A 383 15.98 -5.75 21.28
N ALA A 384 15.41 -4.66 21.79
CA ALA A 384 14.38 -3.89 21.08
C ALA A 384 14.89 -3.34 19.75
N ARG A 385 16.11 -2.78 19.75
CA ARG A 385 16.79 -2.34 18.52
C ARG A 385 17.00 -3.49 17.55
N THR A 386 17.55 -4.61 18.02
CA THR A 386 17.83 -5.80 17.19
C THR A 386 16.55 -6.33 16.55
N TYR A 387 15.50 -6.55 17.34
CA TYR A 387 14.21 -7.04 16.86
C TYR A 387 13.62 -6.14 15.79
N ASN A 388 13.44 -4.85 16.09
CA ASN A 388 12.77 -3.91 15.19
C ASN A 388 13.59 -3.61 13.92
N TYR A 389 14.93 -3.58 14.02
CA TYR A 389 15.81 -3.47 12.86
C TYR A 389 15.75 -4.71 11.95
N ASN A 390 15.83 -5.91 12.53
CA ASN A 390 15.79 -7.14 11.78
C ASN A 390 14.40 -7.42 11.18
N LEU A 391 13.33 -7.06 11.89
CA LEU A 391 11.97 -7.09 11.37
C LEU A 391 11.84 -6.19 10.14
N ARG A 392 12.35 -4.95 10.21
CA ARG A 392 12.34 -4.05 9.04
C ARG A 392 13.09 -4.66 7.85
N LYS A 393 14.25 -5.29 8.09
CA LYS A 393 14.99 -6.02 7.05
C LYS A 393 14.20 -7.21 6.51
N ARG A 394 13.52 -7.98 7.37
CA ARG A 394 12.69 -9.13 7.02
C ARG A 394 11.52 -8.73 6.11
N LEU A 395 10.85 -7.63 6.43
CA LEU A 395 9.73 -7.08 5.66
C LEU A 395 10.20 -6.46 4.33
N ALA A 396 11.39 -5.85 4.30
CA ALA A 396 11.99 -5.30 3.09
C ALA A 396 12.33 -6.37 2.04
N LYS A 397 12.52 -7.64 2.44
CA LYS A 397 12.72 -8.76 1.50
C LYS A 397 11.49 -9.05 0.63
N LYS A 398 10.29 -8.58 1.02
CA LYS A 398 9.02 -8.85 0.32
C LYS A 398 8.81 -10.34 0.01
N LYS A 399 9.12 -11.20 0.97
CA LYS A 399 8.96 -12.65 0.90
C LYS A 399 7.91 -13.12 1.90
N GLY A 400 7.22 -14.20 1.55
CA GLY A 400 6.37 -14.92 2.50
C GLY A 400 7.15 -15.75 3.51
N THR A 401 6.44 -16.55 4.27
CA THR A 401 6.95 -17.49 5.28
C THR A 401 7.33 -18.84 4.65
N PRO A 402 7.97 -19.77 5.39
CA PRO A 402 8.25 -21.13 4.89
C PRO A 402 7.02 -21.87 4.32
N LEU A 403 5.86 -21.82 5.00
CA LEU A 403 4.61 -22.47 4.57
C LEU A 403 3.89 -21.73 3.44
N ARG A 404 4.01 -20.39 3.39
CA ARG A 404 3.36 -19.53 2.39
C ARG A 404 4.37 -18.60 1.70
N PRO A 405 5.37 -19.13 0.96
CA PRO A 405 6.50 -18.33 0.45
C PRO A 405 6.10 -17.27 -0.58
N LYS A 406 4.92 -17.42 -1.21
CA LYS A 406 4.35 -16.49 -2.20
C LYS A 406 3.44 -15.41 -1.60
N MET A 407 3.05 -15.53 -0.33
CA MET A 407 2.20 -14.54 0.34
C MET A 407 3.09 -13.62 1.16
N VAL A 408 3.32 -12.40 0.66
CA VAL A 408 4.26 -11.46 1.28
C VAL A 408 3.82 -11.11 2.70
N VAL A 409 4.74 -11.21 3.66
CA VAL A 409 4.46 -10.80 5.05
C VAL A 409 4.27 -9.29 5.12
N LYS A 410 3.16 -8.87 5.75
CA LYS A 410 2.83 -7.48 6.09
C LYS A 410 2.69 -7.38 7.61
N ALA A 411 3.26 -6.32 8.19
CA ALA A 411 3.20 -6.14 9.63
C ALA A 411 3.07 -4.65 10.03
N TYR A 412 2.27 -4.40 11.07
CA TYR A 412 2.27 -3.15 11.82
C TYR A 412 3.14 -3.29 13.06
N ILE A 413 4.15 -2.43 13.18
CA ILE A 413 5.08 -2.44 14.31
C ILE A 413 4.41 -1.73 15.48
N PHE A 414 4.45 -2.35 16.65
CA PHE A 414 3.98 -1.79 17.91
C PHE A 414 5.20 -1.22 18.68
N ALA A 415 5.32 0.10 18.87
CA ALA A 415 4.43 1.20 18.45
C ALA A 415 5.22 2.49 18.12
N VAL A 416 4.54 3.57 17.70
CA VAL A 416 5.20 4.87 17.45
C VAL A 416 5.91 5.37 18.71
N PHE A 417 5.21 5.44 19.85
CA PHE A 417 5.73 6.04 21.08
C PHE A 417 5.71 5.07 22.26
N ASN A 418 6.52 5.38 23.27
CA ASN A 418 6.32 4.85 24.61
C ASN A 418 5.04 5.45 25.20
N GLU A 419 4.12 4.60 25.64
CA GLU A 419 2.80 4.99 26.13
C GLU A 419 2.79 4.97 27.67
N ASN A 420 3.08 6.11 28.30
CA ASN A 420 3.36 6.20 29.73
C ASN A 420 2.16 5.90 30.64
N LEU A 421 0.93 5.96 30.13
CA LEU A 421 -0.29 5.70 30.89
C LEU A 421 -0.80 4.26 30.75
N LYS A 422 -0.10 3.38 30.00
CA LYS A 422 -0.45 1.95 29.94
C LYS A 422 -0.28 1.30 31.32
N SER A 423 -1.30 0.55 31.73
CA SER A 423 -1.28 -0.27 32.94
C SER A 423 -0.48 -1.57 32.72
N GLY A 424 -0.27 -2.34 33.79
CA GLY A 424 0.46 -3.62 33.73
C GLY A 424 1.97 -3.49 33.90
N GLN A 425 2.70 -4.44 33.32
CA GLN A 425 4.16 -4.56 33.42
C GLN A 425 4.88 -3.33 32.85
N THR A 426 6.12 -3.09 33.27
CA THR A 426 6.89 -1.95 32.76
C THR A 426 7.18 -2.06 31.27
N SER A 427 7.28 -3.26 30.71
CA SER A 427 7.39 -3.46 29.26
C SER A 427 6.31 -2.78 28.44
N GLU A 428 5.06 -2.80 28.91
CA GLU A 428 3.91 -2.20 28.25
C GLU A 428 4.10 -0.70 27.94
N ARG A 429 4.87 0.00 28.79
CA ARG A 429 5.14 1.44 28.64
C ARG A 429 6.35 1.75 27.76
N ASN A 430 7.03 0.74 27.20
CA ASN A 430 8.38 0.88 26.62
C ASN A 430 8.57 0.23 25.23
N PHE A 431 7.51 0.10 24.43
CA PHE A 431 7.56 -0.44 23.05
C PHE A 431 7.88 0.58 21.94
N GLY A 432 7.92 1.87 22.26
CA GLY A 432 8.01 2.96 21.30
C GLY A 432 9.31 3.01 20.50
N LEU A 433 9.19 3.17 19.18
CA LEU A 433 10.33 3.45 18.29
C LEU A 433 10.82 4.89 18.46
N PHE A 434 9.96 5.79 18.93
CA PHE A 434 10.25 7.18 19.23
C PHE A 434 9.95 7.49 20.69
N LYS A 435 10.73 8.42 21.24
CA LYS A 435 10.50 9.00 22.56
C LYS A 435 9.35 10.01 22.49
N PRO A 436 8.79 10.42 23.64
CA PRO A 436 7.69 11.39 23.67
C PRO A 436 8.03 12.75 23.05
N ASP A 437 9.32 13.11 22.96
CA ASP A 437 9.78 14.34 22.30
C ASP A 437 9.98 14.20 20.77
N GLY A 438 9.62 13.05 20.18
CA GLY A 438 9.77 12.74 18.76
C GLY A 438 11.20 12.36 18.32
N SER A 439 12.16 12.29 19.23
CA SER A 439 13.48 11.72 18.93
C SER A 439 13.44 10.19 18.87
N ILE A 440 14.40 9.54 18.21
CA ILE A 440 14.45 8.08 18.12
C ILE A 440 14.75 7.46 19.49
N SER A 441 14.08 6.36 19.83
CA SER A 441 14.41 5.56 21.02
C SER A 441 15.73 4.82 20.84
N TYR A 442 15.97 4.30 19.64
CA TYR A 442 17.18 3.59 19.23
C TYR A 442 17.24 3.57 17.68
N ASP A 443 18.45 3.54 17.12
CA ASP A 443 18.63 3.63 15.67
C ASP A 443 18.26 2.33 14.93
N ILE A 444 17.18 2.40 14.14
CA ILE A 444 16.76 1.36 13.19
C ILE A 444 16.65 1.91 11.75
N GLY A 445 17.35 3.01 11.46
CA GLY A 445 17.32 3.72 10.18
C GLY A 445 16.12 4.65 9.99
N PHE A 446 15.54 5.16 11.08
CA PHE A 446 14.56 6.26 11.05
C PHE A 446 15.22 7.55 11.55
N HIS A 447 14.67 8.68 11.11
CA HIS A 447 15.05 10.00 11.61
C HIS A 447 13.91 10.53 12.49
N GLY A 448 14.25 11.12 13.64
CA GLY A 448 13.26 11.75 14.53
C GLY A 448 12.85 13.15 14.06
N LEU A 449 11.90 13.77 14.77
CA LEU A 449 11.50 15.17 14.54
C LEU A 449 12.64 16.15 14.83
N LYS A 450 13.54 15.79 15.74
CA LYS A 450 14.76 16.52 16.06
C LYS A 450 15.96 15.74 15.56
N SER A 451 16.92 16.44 14.96
CA SER A 451 18.27 15.95 14.71
C SER A 451 18.86 15.51 16.05
N SER A 452 18.97 14.21 16.30
CA SER A 452 19.63 13.74 17.51
C SER A 452 21.13 14.02 17.39
N SER A 453 21.78 14.45 18.45
CA SER A 453 23.25 14.48 18.54
C SER A 453 23.89 13.09 18.46
N ALA A 454 23.07 12.03 18.35
CA ALA A 454 23.46 10.66 18.05
C ALA A 454 23.41 10.32 16.54
N ASP A 455 23.29 11.32 15.65
CA ASP A 455 23.70 11.20 14.25
C ASP A 455 25.24 11.05 14.19
N SER A 456 25.77 9.99 14.79
CA SER A 456 27.09 9.49 14.42
C SER A 456 26.93 8.95 13.01
N SER A 457 27.39 9.74 12.06
CA SER A 457 27.63 9.39 10.68
C SER A 457 28.65 8.26 10.59
N LEU A 458 28.24 7.05 10.98
CA LEU A 458 28.97 5.81 10.80
C LEU A 458 28.32 4.96 9.69
N LEU A 459 27.81 5.63 8.65
CA LEU A 459 27.85 5.05 7.30
C LEU A 459 29.30 5.14 6.78
N SER A 460 30.12 4.27 7.35
CA SER A 460 31.19 3.52 6.70
C SER A 460 31.87 4.16 5.47
N MET A 461 32.85 5.05 5.72
CA MET A 461 33.88 5.35 4.72
C MET A 461 34.64 4.08 4.27
N LYS A 462 34.66 3.02 5.10
CA LYS A 462 35.28 1.73 4.75
C LYS A 462 34.44 0.90 3.76
N ALA A 463 33.11 0.99 3.78
CA ALA A 463 32.24 0.27 2.83
C ALA A 463 32.22 0.92 1.45
N VAL A 464 32.31 2.26 1.40
CA VAL A 464 32.45 3.00 0.14
C VAL A 464 33.82 2.73 -0.49
N GLN A 465 34.90 2.73 0.31
CA GLN A 465 36.25 2.39 -0.16
C GLN A 465 36.35 0.94 -0.70
N ALA A 466 35.68 -0.01 -0.03
CA ALA A 466 35.69 -1.42 -0.41
C ALA A 466 34.91 -1.71 -1.70
N GLN A 467 33.84 -0.96 -1.99
CA GLN A 467 33.07 -1.12 -3.23
C GLN A 467 33.76 -0.49 -4.46
N VAL A 468 34.50 0.63 -4.27
CA VAL A 468 35.22 1.29 -5.37
C VAL A 468 36.47 0.49 -5.79
N SER A 469 37.10 -0.22 -4.85
CA SER A 469 38.33 -1.00 -5.11
C SER A 469 38.10 -2.32 -5.86
N ALA A 470 36.85 -2.77 -6.02
CA ALA A 470 36.50 -4.09 -6.54
C ALA A 470 36.05 -4.10 -8.02
N MET A 471 36.08 -2.96 -8.72
CA MET A 471 35.67 -2.85 -10.12
C MET A 471 36.86 -2.60 -11.06
N PRO A 472 37.27 -3.57 -11.91
CA PRO A 472 38.30 -3.34 -12.90
C PRO A 472 37.70 -2.56 -14.07
N GLY A 473 37.94 -1.25 -14.12
CA GLY A 473 37.50 -0.42 -15.25
C GLY A 473 37.43 1.09 -15.03
N LEU A 474 37.66 1.60 -13.81
CA LEU A 474 37.43 3.02 -13.49
C LEU A 474 38.69 3.83 -13.12
N ARG A 475 39.87 3.49 -13.64
CA ARG A 475 41.08 4.32 -13.45
C ARG A 475 41.01 5.72 -14.08
N PHE A 476 40.03 5.95 -14.95
CA PHE A 476 39.81 7.26 -15.57
C PHE A 476 39.00 8.22 -14.66
N LEU A 477 38.19 7.70 -13.73
CA LEU A 477 37.39 8.53 -12.83
C LEU A 477 38.18 9.00 -11.59
N GLU A 478 39.18 8.24 -11.15
CA GLU A 478 40.13 8.67 -10.10
C GLU A 478 40.91 9.91 -10.53
N PHE A 479 41.29 10.00 -11.81
CA PHE A 479 42.05 11.15 -12.33
C PHE A 479 41.19 12.43 -12.41
N VAL A 480 39.90 12.28 -12.75
CA VAL A 480 38.96 13.42 -12.85
C VAL A 480 38.56 13.94 -11.46
N LEU A 481 38.40 13.05 -10.48
CA LEU A 481 38.08 13.44 -9.10
C LEU A 481 39.27 14.08 -8.37
N GLN A 482 40.51 13.65 -8.65
CA GLN A 482 41.71 14.28 -8.11
C GLN A 482 41.87 15.73 -8.62
N TYR A 483 41.57 15.97 -9.91
CA TYR A 483 41.70 17.28 -10.55
C TYR A 483 40.63 18.29 -10.07
N GLU A 484 39.40 17.83 -9.80
CA GLU A 484 38.36 18.70 -9.22
C GLU A 484 38.59 19.00 -7.74
N MET A 485 39.20 18.10 -6.97
CA MET A 485 39.52 18.35 -5.56
C MET A 485 40.66 19.37 -5.36
N GLU A 486 41.66 19.39 -6.25
CA GLU A 486 42.71 20.42 -6.22
C GLU A 486 42.16 21.82 -6.57
N SER A 487 41.23 21.91 -7.51
CA SER A 487 40.51 23.15 -7.87
C SER A 487 39.67 23.73 -6.73
N VAL A 488 39.04 22.87 -5.92
CA VAL A 488 38.24 23.30 -4.75
C VAL A 488 39.12 23.75 -3.57
N HIS A 489 40.29 23.13 -3.39
CA HIS A 489 41.26 23.55 -2.37
C HIS A 489 41.88 24.93 -2.64
N GLU A 490 42.08 25.28 -3.91
CA GLU A 490 42.61 26.58 -4.30
C GLU A 490 41.57 27.71 -4.14
N LYS A 491 40.28 27.41 -4.36
CA LYS A 491 39.16 28.32 -4.06
C LYS A 491 38.98 28.59 -2.56
N HIS A 492 39.13 27.58 -1.71
CA HIS A 492 39.02 27.76 -0.25
C HIS A 492 40.18 28.58 0.35
N ARG A 493 41.37 28.49 -0.24
CA ARG A 493 42.54 29.28 0.20
C ARG A 493 42.38 30.78 -0.14
N SER A 494 41.64 31.12 -1.20
CA SER A 494 41.35 32.50 -1.58
C SER A 494 40.25 33.16 -0.71
N VAL A 495 39.24 32.39 -0.27
CA VAL A 495 38.17 32.87 0.63
C VAL A 495 38.70 33.07 2.06
N SER A 496 39.63 32.22 2.51
CA SER A 496 40.33 32.39 3.80
C SER A 496 41.18 33.67 3.86
N LYS A 497 41.85 34.05 2.75
CA LYS A 497 42.59 35.32 2.66
C LYS A 497 41.68 36.55 2.68
N PHE A 498 40.50 36.48 2.07
CA PHE A 498 39.50 37.57 2.08
C PHE A 498 38.87 37.78 3.47
N SER A 499 38.58 36.69 4.20
CA SER A 499 38.09 36.75 5.58
C SER A 499 39.09 37.41 6.54
N LYS A 500 40.40 37.19 6.33
CA LYS A 500 41.46 37.77 7.17
C LYS A 500 41.65 39.28 6.94
N VAL A 501 41.50 39.74 5.69
CA VAL A 501 41.56 41.19 5.35
C VAL A 501 40.36 41.95 5.94
N ILE A 502 39.17 41.35 5.99
CA ILE A 502 37.98 41.96 6.60
C ILE A 502 38.10 41.99 8.14
N ALA A 503 38.72 40.98 8.75
CA ALA A 503 38.94 40.94 10.20
C ALA A 503 39.99 41.96 10.67
N ASP A 504 41.04 42.21 9.88
CA ASP A 504 42.08 43.20 10.21
C ASP A 504 41.62 44.65 9.94
N GLY A 505 40.71 44.87 8.98
CA GLY A 505 40.10 46.19 8.75
C GLY A 505 39.16 46.67 9.86
N ASN A 506 38.48 45.74 10.54
CA ASN A 506 37.59 46.07 11.68
C ASN A 506 38.33 46.40 12.99
N LYS A 507 39.65 46.15 13.08
CA LYS A 507 40.48 46.58 14.22
C LYS A 507 40.99 48.02 14.11
N ILE A 508 40.86 48.66 12.95
CA ILE A 508 41.27 50.06 12.75
C ILE A 508 40.11 51.05 13.02
N PHE A 509 38.86 50.57 13.16
CA PHE A 509 37.67 51.39 13.43
C PHE A 509 37.19 51.40 14.89
N GLN A 510 37.97 50.89 15.84
CA GLN A 510 37.66 50.95 17.29
C GLN A 510 38.73 51.67 18.13
N THR A 511 39.59 52.48 17.53
CA THR A 511 40.37 53.49 18.25
C THR A 511 40.24 54.84 17.53
N ASN A 512 39.14 55.50 17.81
CA ASN A 512 38.98 56.96 17.87
C ASN A 512 37.75 57.28 18.73
#